data_AF-A0A8C6QG09-F1
#
_entry.id   AF-A0A8C6QG09-F1
#
_cell.length_a   1.000
_cell.length_b   1.000
_cell.length_c   1.000
_cell.angle_alpha   90.00
_cell.angle_beta   90.00
_cell.angle_gamma   90.00
#
_symmetry.space_group_name_H-M   'P 1'
#
loop_
_entity.id
_entity.type
_entity.pdbx_description
1 polymer ?
#
loop_
_entity_poly.entity_id
_entity_poly.type
_entity_poly.pdbx_seq_one_letter_code
_entity_poly.pdbx_strand_id
1 'polypeptide(L)' 'SIPGTTKTRFFHLAFEEEFGRVKGHFGPINSVAFHPDGKSYSSGGEDGYVRIHYFDPQYFEFEFEA' A
#
# COMPACT_ATOMS: atom_id res chain seq x y z
N SER A 1 12.34 10.71 -4.45
CA SER A 1 11.92 9.34 -4.85
C SER A 1 13.09 8.71 -5.58
N ILE A 2 13.23 7.38 -5.56
CA ILE A 2 14.16 6.73 -6.49
C ILE A 2 13.47 6.78 -7.87
N PRO A 3 14.09 7.37 -8.90
CA PRO A 3 13.51 7.42 -10.24
C PRO A 3 13.08 6.01 -10.71
N GLY A 4 11.90 5.89 -11.30
CA GLY A 4 11.36 4.61 -11.79
C GLY A 4 10.69 3.71 -10.75
N THR A 5 10.69 4.07 -9.46
CA THR A 5 9.97 3.31 -8.43
C THR A 5 8.56 3.87 -8.19
N THR A 6 7.55 3.00 -8.31
CA THR A 6 6.16 3.32 -7.99
C THR A 6 5.82 2.84 -6.58
N LYS A 7 4.82 3.48 -5.97
CA LYS A 7 4.43 3.26 -4.58
C LYS A 7 2.92 3.04 -4.49
N THR A 8 2.50 2.15 -3.60
CA THR A 8 1.12 2.11 -3.12
C THR A 8 0.93 3.21 -2.09
N ARG A 9 -0.16 3.97 -2.19
CA ARG A 9 -0.52 5.05 -1.25
C ARG A 9 -1.77 4.65 -0.48
N PHE A 10 -1.75 4.88 0.83
CA PHE A 10 -2.85 4.61 1.74
C PHE A 10 -3.46 5.93 2.22
N PHE A 11 -4.78 6.02 2.13
CA PHE A 11 -5.53 7.22 2.46
C PHE A 11 -6.59 6.90 3.51
N HIS A 12 -6.75 7.80 4.47
CA HIS A 12 -7.81 7.72 5.45
C HIS A 12 -9.12 8.13 4.77
N LEU A 13 -10.10 7.23 4.68
CA LEU A 13 -11.30 7.46 3.86
C LEU A 13 -12.12 8.68 4.33
N ALA A 14 -12.21 8.90 5.65
CA ALA A 14 -13.05 9.97 6.19
C ALA A 14 -12.42 11.37 6.13
N PHE A 15 -11.08 11.44 6.09
CA PHE A 15 -10.33 12.71 6.11
C PHE A 15 -9.68 13.01 4.76
N GLU A 16 -9.68 12.03 3.84
CA GLU A 16 -9.01 12.10 2.53
C GLU A 16 -7.49 12.35 2.62
N GLU A 17 -6.91 12.07 3.79
CA GLU A 17 -5.49 12.31 4.06
C GLU A 17 -4.63 11.07 3.81
N GLU A 18 -3.47 11.27 3.20
CA GLU A 18 -2.51 10.20 2.98
C GLU A 18 -1.75 9.89 4.28
N PHE A 19 -1.83 8.66 4.77
CA PHE A 19 -1.17 8.24 6.01
C PHE A 19 -0.04 7.23 5.78
N GLY A 20 0.15 6.74 4.55
CA GLY A 20 1.16 5.72 4.29
C GLY A 20 1.57 5.60 2.83
N ARG A 21 2.85 5.26 2.61
CA ARG A 21 3.40 4.90 1.30
C ARG A 21 4.26 3.65 1.39
N VAL A 22 3.93 2.64 0.60
CA VAL A 22 4.74 1.42 0.47
C VAL A 22 5.47 1.46 -0.87
N LYS A 23 6.80 1.48 -0.82
CA LYS A 23 7.66 1.38 -2.01
C LYS A 23 7.93 -0.09 -2.31
N GLY A 24 8.14 -0.43 -3.58
CA GLY A 24 8.66 -1.75 -3.92
C GLY A 24 8.72 -2.01 -5.41
N HIS A 25 7.70 -1.58 -6.17
CA HIS A 25 7.63 -1.82 -7.61
C HIS A 25 8.62 -0.95 -8.39
N PHE A 26 9.29 -1.56 -9.36
CA PHE A 26 10.20 -0.92 -10.32
C PHE A 26 9.51 -0.61 -11.66
N GLY A 27 8.26 -0.16 -11.57
CA GLY A 27 7.39 0.17 -12.69
C GLY A 27 6.01 0.59 -12.18
N PRO A 28 5.11 1.10 -13.02
CA PRO A 28 3.72 1.40 -12.65
C PRO A 28 3.02 0.21 -11.97
N ILE A 29 2.17 0.52 -10.99
CA ILE A 29 1.29 -0.48 -10.37
C ILE A 29 -0.02 -0.47 -11.15
N ASN A 30 -0.36 -1.61 -11.74
CA ASN A 30 -1.53 -1.75 -12.62
C ASN A 30 -2.74 -2.35 -11.89
N SER A 31 -2.51 -3.04 -10.77
CA SER A 31 -3.57 -3.66 -10.00
C SER A 31 -3.24 -3.70 -8.51
N VAL A 32 -4.27 -3.58 -7.69
CA VAL A 32 -4.24 -3.75 -6.24
C VAL A 32 -5.44 -4.56 -5.80
N ALA A 33 -5.26 -5.46 -4.83
CA ALA A 33 -6.35 -6.24 -4.24
C ALA A 33 -6.11 -6.44 -2.75
N PHE A 34 -7.17 -6.31 -1.96
CA PHE A 34 -7.15 -6.56 -0.52
C PHE A 34 -7.66 -7.98 -0.25
N HIS A 35 -7.05 -8.64 0.73
CA HIS A 35 -7.61 -9.88 1.25
C HIS A 35 -8.89 -9.54 2.05
N PRO A 36 -9.96 -10.36 1.97
CA PRO A 36 -11.26 -10.06 2.59
C PRO A 36 -11.22 -9.95 4.12
N ASP A 37 -10.20 -10.48 4.79
CA ASP A 37 -10.00 -10.30 6.24
C ASP A 37 -9.29 -8.99 6.63
N GLY A 38 -8.84 -8.20 5.65
CA GLY A 38 -8.14 -6.93 5.88
C GLY A 38 -6.70 -7.03 6.39
N LYS A 39 -6.12 -8.23 6.53
CA LYS A 39 -4.77 -8.42 7.11
C LYS A 39 -3.63 -8.37 6.11
N SER A 40 -3.95 -8.35 4.83
CA SER A 40 -2.95 -8.28 3.76
C SER A 40 -3.52 -7.65 2.51
N TYR A 41 -2.61 -7.19 1.64
CA TYR A 41 -2.93 -6.75 0.30
C TYR A 41 -1.88 -7.22 -0.69
N SER A 42 -2.27 -7.25 -1.96
CA SER A 42 -1.38 -7.53 -3.08
C SER A 42 -1.34 -6.37 -4.05
N SER A 43 -0.18 -6.15 -4.67
CA SER A 43 0.01 -5.18 -5.75
C SER A 43 0.75 -5.83 -6.91
N GLY A 44 0.25 -5.63 -8.13
CA GLY A 44 0.86 -6.12 -9.37
C GLY A 44 1.39 -4.95 -10.19
N GLY A 45 2.66 -5.02 -10.61
CA GLY A 45 3.31 -3.96 -11.38
C GLY A 45 3.79 -4.40 -12.75
N GLU A 46 4.08 -3.42 -13.60
CA GLU A 46 4.69 -3.62 -14.91
C GLU A 46 6.13 -4.13 -14.84
N ASP A 47 6.71 -4.16 -13.64
CA ASP A 47 7.98 -4.83 -13.37
C ASP A 47 7.89 -6.36 -13.45
N GLY A 48 6.69 -6.91 -13.71
CA GLY A 48 6.45 -8.35 -13.88
C GLY A 48 6.31 -9.09 -12.54
N TYR A 49 6.28 -8.38 -11.42
CA TYR A 49 6.19 -8.96 -10.09
C TYR A 49 4.86 -8.62 -9.43
N VAL A 50 4.35 -9.58 -8.65
CA VAL A 50 3.30 -9.37 -7.66
C VAL A 50 3.96 -9.31 -6.29
N ARG A 51 3.62 -8.31 -5.50
CA ARG A 51 4.07 -8.17 -4.11
C ARG A 51 2.90 -8.37 -3.18
N ILE A 52 3.08 -9.26 -2.20
CA ILE A 52 2.11 -9.54 -1.15
C ILE A 52 2.66 -8.93 0.13
N HIS A 53 1.83 -8.13 0.81
CA HIS A 53 2.19 -7.44 2.03
C HIS A 53 1.25 -7.89 3.14
N TYR A 54 1.83 -8.27 4.28
CA TYR A 54 1.11 -8.53 5.51
C TYR A 54 1.22 -7.28 6.39
N PHE A 55 0.11 -6.86 6.97
CA PHE A 55 0.13 -5.76 7.93
C PHE A 55 0.63 -6.26 9.28
N ASP A 56 1.61 -5.56 9.84
CA ASP A 56 1.98 -5.75 11.23
C ASP A 56 0.87 -5.25 12.16
N PRO A 57 0.70 -5.81 13.37
CA PRO A 57 -0.35 -5.38 14.32
C PRO A 57 -0.39 -3.87 14.55
N GLN A 58 0.78 -3.22 14.56
CA GLN A 58 0.91 -1.77 14.77
C GLN A 58 0.19 -0.93 13.70
N TYR A 59 -0.06 -1.47 12.50
CA TYR A 59 -0.86 -0.79 11.47
C TYR A 59 -2.30 -0.57 11.92
N PHE A 60 -2.87 -1.51 12.67
CA PHE A 60 -4.25 -1.46 13.13
C PHE A 60 -4.42 -0.68 14.44
N GLU A 61 -3.33 -0.52 15.19
CA GLU A 61 -3.27 0.26 16.43
C GLU A 61 -2.97 1.75 16.17
N PHE A 62 -2.72 2.13 14.92
CA PHE A 62 -2.44 3.51 14.56
C PHE A 62 -3.71 4.37 14.67
N GLU A 63 -3.69 5.33 15.59
CA GLU A 63 -4.71 6.37 15.71
C GLU A 63 -4.23 7.67 15.06
N PHE A 64 -5.14 8.33 14.35
CA PHE A 64 -4.90 9.66 13.81
C PHE A 64 -5.13 10.68 14.94
N GLU A 65 -4.10 11.46 15.29
CA GLU A 65 -4.31 12.64 16.14
C GLU A 65 -5.08 13.67 15.31
N ALA A 66 -6.30 13.98 15.74
CA ALA A 66 -7.22 14.92 15.10
C ALA A 66 -6.90 16.39 15.43
#